data_AF-A0A928YJC3-F1
#
_entry.id   AF-A0A928YJC3-F1
#
_cell.length_a   1.000
_cell.length_b   1.000
_cell.length_c   1.000
_cell.angle_alpha   90.00
_cell.angle_beta   90.00
_cell.angle_gamma   90.00
#
_symmetry.space_group_name_H-M   'P 1'
#
loop_
_entity.id
_entity.type
_entity.pdbx_description
1 polymer ?
#
loop_
_entity_poly.entity_id
_entity_poly.type
_entity_poly.pdbx_seq_one_letter_code
_entity_poly.pdbx_strand_id
1 'polypeptide(L)' 'MDNKITIRSDRKDDYNFQYKGENVTLRAGSIVSIADGLSEVVFPTCVMKIVKNLIVIKDDVK' A
#
# COMPACT_ATOMS: atom_id res chain seq x y z
N MET A 1 -4.38 8.09 19.04
CA MET A 1 -5.24 7.78 17.90
C MET A 1 -4.56 6.65 17.14
N ASP A 2 -5.31 5.61 16.76
CA ASP A 2 -4.74 4.50 15.99
C ASP A 2 -4.46 5.00 14.57
N ASN A 3 -3.21 5.36 14.30
CA ASN A 3 -2.75 5.80 12.97
C ASN A 3 -2.55 4.62 12.00
N LYS A 4 -2.93 3.41 12.43
CA LYS A 4 -2.72 2.19 11.68
C LYS A 4 -3.52 2.19 10.39
N ILE A 5 -2.80 2.05 9.27
CA ILE A 5 -3.38 1.93 7.94
C ILE A 5 -3.11 0.54 7.40
N THR A 6 -4.13 -0.07 6.81
CA THR A 6 -4.01 -1.35 6.13
C THR A 6 -3.86 -1.10 4.64
N ILE A 7 -2.93 -1.79 4.00
CA ILE A 7 -2.70 -1.74 2.56
C ILE A 7 -2.91 -3.14 2.01
N ARG A 8 -3.74 -3.27 0.99
CA ARG A 8 -3.99 -4.53 0.27
C ARG A 8 -3.59 -4.38 -1.20
N SER A 9 -2.96 -5.41 -1.74
CA SER A 9 -2.74 -5.51 -3.18
C SER A 9 -3.87 -6.29 -3.84
N ASP A 10 -4.62 -5.64 -4.72
CA ASP A 10 -5.52 -6.30 -5.68
C ASP A 10 -4.81 -6.48 -7.05
N ARG A 11 -3.49 -6.27 -7.09
CA ARG A 11 -2.66 -6.46 -8.29
C ARG A 11 -2.36 -7.92 -8.56
N LYS A 12 -2.15 -8.25 -9.84
CA LYS A 12 -1.69 -9.57 -10.27
C LYS A 12 -0.22 -9.84 -9.97
N ASP A 13 0.58 -8.77 -9.97
CA ASP A 13 2.02 -8.82 -9.73
C ASP A 13 2.38 -8.14 -8.40
N ASP A 14 3.58 -8.44 -7.91
CA ASP A 14 4.14 -7.81 -6.71
C ASP A 14 4.29 -6.30 -6.90
N TYR A 15 4.02 -5.55 -5.83
CA TYR A 15 4.12 -4.09 -5.81
C TYR A 15 5.14 -3.63 -4.78
N ASN A 16 6.11 -2.84 -5.23
CA ASN A 16 7.11 -2.25 -4.35
C ASN A 16 6.71 -0.82 -4.00
N PHE A 17 6.82 -0.49 -2.73
CA PHE A 17 6.68 0.87 -2.21
C PHE A 17 7.73 1.12 -1.12
N GLN A 18 7.95 2.37 -0.72
CA GLN A 18 8.88 2.67 0.37
C GLN A 18 8.13 2.89 1.67
N TYR A 19 8.70 2.38 2.76
CA TYR A 19 8.26 2.64 4.12
C TYR A 19 9.48 2.88 5.00
N LYS A 20 9.55 4.05 5.65
CA LYS A 20 10.70 4.48 6.48
C LYS A 20 12.04 4.42 5.76
N GLY A 21 12.03 4.72 4.45
CA GLY A 21 13.22 4.65 3.58
C GLY A 21 13.60 3.24 3.12
N GLU A 22 12.90 2.19 3.56
CA GLU A 22 13.13 0.81 3.11
C GLU A 22 12.16 0.42 2.00
N ASN A 23 12.63 -0.38 1.03
CA ASN A 23 11.77 -0.96 0.02
C ASN A 23 10.96 -2.12 0.62
N VAL A 24 9.65 -2.01 0.54
CA VAL A 24 8.70 -3.04 0.96
C VAL A 24 8.04 -3.63 -0.27
N THR A 25 8.13 -4.95 -0.40
CA THR A 25 7.41 -5.71 -1.42
C THR A 25 6.08 -6.17 -0.87
N LEU A 26 5.00 -5.60 -1.38
CA LEU A 26 3.63 -6.07 -1.19
C LEU A 26 3.33 -7.12 -2.26
N ARG A 27 3.30 -8.39 -1.86
CA ARG A 27 3.03 -9.50 -2.78
C ARG A 27 1.64 -9.41 -3.40
N ALA A 28 1.47 -9.95 -4.60
CA ALA A 28 0.16 -10.05 -5.25
C ALA A 28 -0.90 -10.67 -4.31
N GLY A 29 -2.06 -10.03 -4.20
CA GLY A 29 -3.16 -10.49 -3.32
C GLY A 29 -2.91 -10.35 -1.80
N SER A 30 -1.75 -9.85 -1.37
CA SER A 30 -1.40 -9.79 0.05
C SER A 30 -1.88 -8.51 0.74
N ILE A 31 -1.85 -8.54 2.08
CA ILE A 31 -2.26 -7.46 2.96
C ILE A 31 -1.12 -7.15 3.94
N VAL A 32 -0.81 -5.87 4.13
CA VAL A 32 0.12 -5.37 5.15
C VAL A 32 -0.56 -4.30 5.99
N SER A 33 -0.13 -4.14 7.24
CA SER A 33 -0.56 -3.03 8.09
C SER A 33 0.62 -2.18 8.50
N ILE A 34 0.48 -0.87 8.31
CA ILE A 34 1.47 0.14 8.67
C ILE A 34 1.03 0.81 9.96
N ALA A 35 1.83 0.68 11.02
CA ALA A 35 1.49 1.20 12.36
C ALA A 35 1.53 2.73 12.42
N ASP A 36 2.46 3.35 11.70
CA ASP A 36 2.75 4.79 11.78
C ASP A 36 1.95 5.63 10.76
N GLY A 37 0.95 5.04 10.10
CA GLY A 37 0.17 5.71 9.06
C GLY A 37 0.96 5.93 7.77
N LEU A 38 0.65 6.99 7.02
CA LEU A 38 1.28 7.28 5.71
C LEU A 38 2.45 8.27 5.76
N SER A 39 2.82 8.80 6.93
CA SER A 39 3.83 9.87 7.03
C SER A 39 5.19 9.43 6.47
N GLU A 40 5.51 8.15 6.60
CA GLU A 40 6.76 7.53 6.17
C GLU A 40 6.56 6.61 4.95
N VAL A 41 5.42 6.70 4.27
CA VAL A 41 5.06 5.83 3.13
C VAL A 41 5.16 6.61 1.83
N VAL A 42 5.93 6.08 0.89
CA VAL A 42 5.99 6.61 -0.48
C VAL A 42 5.48 5.53 -1.44
N PHE A 43 4.33 5.81 -2.04
CA PHE A 43 3.79 4.99 -3.13
C PHE A 43 4.34 5.49 -4.47
N PRO A 44 4.97 4.63 -5.28
CA PRO A 44 5.10 4.89 -6.71
C PRO A 44 3.73 5.10 -7.34
N THR A 45 3.68 5.84 -8.46
CA THR A 45 2.44 6.10 -9.20
C THR A 45 1.68 4.80 -9.44
N CYS A 46 0.44 4.75 -8.96
CA CYS A 46 -0.43 3.60 -9.11
C CYS A 46 -1.90 4.02 -8.98
N VAL A 47 -2.79 3.19 -9.52
CA VAL A 47 -4.22 3.31 -9.28
C VAL A 47 -4.52 2.73 -7.90
N MET A 48 -5.21 3.49 -7.06
CA MET A 48 -5.60 3.05 -5.72
C MET A 48 -7.04 3.42 -5.37
N LYS A 49 -7.64 2.68 -4.44
CA LYS A 49 -8.92 3.00 -3.81
C LYS A 49 -8.73 3.12 -2.30
N ILE A 50 -9.22 4.20 -1.71
CA ILE A 50 -9.16 4.45 -0.26
C ILE A 50 -10.55 4.24 0.35
N VAL A 51 -10.63 3.43 1.41
CA VAL A 51 -11.86 3.15 2.17
C VAL A 51 -11.55 3.16 3.66
N LYS A 52 -11.91 4.24 4.36
CA LYS A 52 -11.54 4.46 5.78
C LYS A 52 -10.02 4.34 5.97
N ASN A 53 -9.55 3.34 6.72
CA ASN A 53 -8.13 3.07 6.97
C ASN A 53 -7.55 1.98 6.05
N LEU A 54 -8.26 1.58 5.00
CA LEU A 54 -7.81 0.62 4.00
C LEU A 54 -7.44 1.33 2.69
N ILE A 55 -6.24 1.07 2.20
CA ILE A 55 -5.79 1.40 0.85
C ILE A 55 -5.73 0.12 0.04
N VAL A 56 -6.37 0.13 -1.12
CA VAL A 56 -6.34 -0.98 -2.07
C VAL A 56 -5.55 -0.53 -3.29
N ILE A 57 -4.38 -1.14 -3.50
CA ILE A 57 -3.54 -0.91 -4.67
C ILE A 57 -4.07 -1.79 -5.81
N LYS A 58 -4.30 -1.18 -6.97
CA LYS A 58 -4.85 -1.84 -8.17
C LYS A 58 -3.86 -1.79 -9.31
N ASP A 59 -4.10 -2.64 -10.30
CA ASP A 59 -3.37 -2.57 -11.56
C ASP A 59 -3.71 -1.26 -12.27
N ASP A 60 -2.71 -0.70 -12.95
CA ASP A 60 -2.86 0.51 -13.71
C ASP A 60 -3.77 0.25 -14.91
N VAL A 61 -4.73 1.14 -15.16
CA VAL A 61 -5.62 1.01 -16.31
C VAL A 61 -4.88 1.68 -17.47
N LYS A 62 -4.18 0.88 -18.27
CA LYS A 62 -3.63 1.35 -19.55
C LYS A 62 -4.74 1.82 -20.48
#